data_AF-A0A813JUX9-F1
#
_entry.id   AF-A0A813JUX9-F1
#
_cell.length_a   1.000
_cell.length_b   1.000
_cell.length_c   1.000
_cell.angle_alpha   90.00
_cell.angle_beta   90.00
_cell.angle_gamma   90.00
#
_symmetry.space_group_name_H-M   'P 1'
#
loop_
_entity.id
_entity.type
_entity.pdbx_description
1 polymer ?
#
loop_
_entity_poly.entity_id
_entity_poly.type
_entity_poly.pdbx_seq_one_letter_code
_entity_poly.pdbx_strand_id
1 'polypeptide(L)'
;MAGPKVKFTVEVAEGSPQQQFLVQVHPEWAPLGAQRFLQLVECGYFTESRFHRVVEGFMVQFGLAADPAVYKVWGTQPIKDDEVKASNTRGKMSFAMRGPDTRSCQVFVNFGNNDSLDDQGFSPFAEVIEGMEV
;
A
#
# COMPACT_ATOMS: atom_id res chain seq x y z
N MET A 1 -13.11 11.99 -12.43
CA MET A 1 -13.80 11.80 -11.14
C MET A 1 -12.75 11.38 -10.14
N ALA A 2 -12.74 11.90 -8.91
CA ALA A 2 -11.79 11.46 -7.89
C ALA A 2 -12.05 9.98 -7.54
N GLY A 3 -10.99 9.19 -7.41
CA GLY A 3 -11.12 7.76 -7.08
C GLY A 3 -11.54 7.52 -5.62
N PRO A 4 -11.79 6.25 -5.24
CA PRO A 4 -12.22 5.90 -3.89
C PRO A 4 -11.23 6.35 -2.82
N LYS A 5 -11.73 6.76 -1.66
CA LYS A 5 -10.90 7.16 -0.52
C LYS A 5 -10.99 6.11 0.59
N VAL A 6 -9.85 5.73 1.16
CA VAL A 6 -9.72 4.77 2.24
C VAL A 6 -9.04 5.45 3.43
N LYS A 7 -9.67 5.40 4.59
CA LYS A 7 -9.12 5.97 5.82
C LYS A 7 -8.48 4.88 6.67
N PHE A 8 -7.24 5.10 7.08
CA PHE A 8 -6.56 4.25 8.05
C PHE A 8 -6.51 4.95 9.40
N THR A 9 -6.72 4.16 10.46
CA THR A 9 -6.50 4.59 11.83
C THR A 9 -5.33 3.78 12.38
N VAL A 10 -4.34 4.45 12.95
CA VAL A 10 -3.09 3.82 13.42
C VAL A 10 -2.76 4.26 14.84
N GLU A 11 -2.14 3.35 15.57
CA GLU A 11 -1.53 3.61 16.88
C GLU A 11 -0.02 3.41 16.72
N VAL A 12 0.75 4.49 16.84
CA VAL A 12 2.19 4.50 16.50
C VAL A 12 3.06 3.96 17.64
N ALA A 13 2.56 4.03 18.87
CA ALA A 13 3.15 3.43 20.06
C ALA A 13 2.04 2.95 21.00
N GLU A 14 2.31 1.90 21.77
CA GLU A 14 1.33 1.35 22.70
C GLU A 14 0.82 2.42 23.68
N GLY A 15 -0.50 2.62 23.69
CA GLY A 15 -1.17 3.63 24.51
C GLY A 15 -1.10 5.06 23.97
N SER A 16 -0.53 5.28 22.78
CA SER A 16 -0.59 6.57 22.10
C SER A 16 -2.00 6.85 21.54
N PRO A 17 -2.40 8.13 21.40
CA PRO A 17 -3.64 8.47 20.70
C PRO A 17 -3.65 7.92 19.27
N GLN A 18 -4.82 7.42 18.85
CA GLN A 18 -5.01 7.01 17.47
C GLN A 18 -4.85 8.20 16.53
N GLN A 19 -4.05 8.01 15.49
CA GLN A 19 -3.84 8.95 14.40
C GLN A 19 -4.49 8.42 13.11
N GLN A 20 -4.74 9.29 12.14
CA GLN A 20 -5.44 8.93 10.91
C GLN A 20 -4.73 9.48 9.69
N PHE A 21 -4.67 8.67 8.64
CA PHE A 21 -4.26 9.12 7.32
C PHE A 21 -5.28 8.67 6.26
N LEU A 22 -5.42 9.46 5.21
CA LEU A 22 -6.38 9.26 4.14
C LEU A 22 -5.65 8.92 2.85
N VAL A 23 -6.05 7.82 2.24
CA VAL A 23 -5.50 7.31 0.97
C VAL A 23 -6.54 7.51 -0.13
N GLN A 24 -6.14 8.10 -1.24
CA GLN A 24 -6.93 8.14 -2.47
C GLN A 24 -6.42 7.08 -3.43
N VAL A 25 -7.31 6.21 -3.91
CA VAL A 25 -7.00 5.15 -4.87
C VAL A 25 -7.18 5.68 -6.29
N HIS A 26 -6.26 5.33 -7.18
CA HIS A 26 -6.18 5.77 -8.57
C HIS A 26 -6.22 4.57 -9.54
N PRO A 27 -7.41 4.01 -9.84
CA PRO A 27 -7.54 2.89 -10.77
C PRO A 27 -7.01 3.18 -12.18
N GLU A 28 -6.92 4.45 -12.57
CA GLU A 28 -6.34 4.87 -13.85
C GLU A 28 -4.82 4.69 -13.93
N TRP A 29 -4.12 4.66 -12.79
CA TRP A 29 -2.66 4.45 -12.73
C TRP A 29 -2.31 2.97 -12.76
N ALA A 30 -3.00 2.15 -11.95
CA ALA A 30 -2.75 0.73 -11.81
C ALA A 30 -4.06 0.00 -11.48
N PRO A 31 -4.89 -0.36 -12.48
CA PRO A 31 -6.23 -0.90 -12.25
C PRO A 31 -6.24 -2.24 -11.49
N LEU A 32 -5.27 -3.14 -11.73
CA LEU A 32 -5.22 -4.42 -11.02
C LEU A 32 -4.80 -4.23 -9.56
N GLY A 33 -3.78 -3.41 -9.30
CA GLY A 33 -3.35 -3.02 -7.97
C GLY A 33 -4.45 -2.30 -7.19
N ALA A 34 -5.12 -1.32 -7.81
CA ALA A 34 -6.22 -0.59 -7.20
C ALA A 34 -7.38 -1.53 -6.82
N GLN A 35 -7.81 -2.40 -7.74
CA GLN A 35 -8.85 -3.38 -7.46
C GLN A 35 -8.44 -4.32 -6.32
N ARG A 36 -7.20 -4.82 -6.35
CA ARG A 36 -6.67 -5.71 -5.30
C ARG A 36 -6.67 -5.05 -3.93
N PHE A 37 -6.20 -3.81 -3.86
CA PHE A 37 -6.18 -3.05 -2.62
C PHE A 37 -7.59 -2.85 -2.04
N LEU A 38 -8.55 -2.46 -2.89
CA LEU A 38 -9.93 -2.26 -2.46
C LEU A 38 -10.57 -3.57 -1.96
N GLN A 39 -10.32 -4.71 -2.61
CA GLN A 39 -10.77 -6.02 -2.11
C GLN A 39 -10.22 -6.33 -0.71
N LEU A 40 -8.93 -6.07 -0.48
CA LEU A 40 -8.29 -6.28 0.82
C LEU A 40 -8.87 -5.34 1.88
N VAL A 41 -9.16 -4.09 1.53
CA VAL A 41 -9.83 -3.12 2.42
C VAL A 41 -11.26 -3.58 2.77
N GLU A 42 -12.05 -3.97 1.77
CA GLU A 42 -13.45 -4.39 1.95
C GLU A 42 -13.61 -5.62 2.86
N CYS A 43 -12.66 -6.57 2.81
CA CYS A 43 -12.66 -7.73 3.69
C CYS A 43 -11.96 -7.50 5.05
N GLY A 44 -11.53 -6.26 5.34
CA GLY A 44 -10.88 -5.92 6.60
C GLY A 44 -9.47 -6.48 6.75
N TYR A 45 -8.79 -6.85 5.67
CA TYR A 45 -7.48 -7.52 5.67
C TYR A 45 -6.40 -6.75 6.46
N PHE A 46 -6.41 -5.42 6.38
CA PHE A 46 -5.44 -4.56 7.03
C PHE A 46 -5.72 -4.28 8.50
N THR A 47 -6.86 -4.76 9.04
CA THR A 47 -7.19 -4.60 10.46
C THR A 47 -6.15 -5.30 11.32
N GLU A 48 -5.65 -4.62 12.34
CA GLU A 48 -4.53 -5.07 13.20
C GLU A 48 -3.21 -5.36 12.44
N SER A 49 -3.10 -5.02 11.15
CA SER A 49 -1.86 -5.16 10.40
C SER A 49 -0.83 -4.14 10.89
N ARG A 50 0.42 -4.59 11.04
CA ARG A 50 1.52 -3.76 11.56
C ARG A 50 2.41 -3.26 10.42
N PHE A 51 2.97 -2.08 10.62
CA PHE A 51 4.14 -1.63 9.86
C PHE A 51 5.34 -2.48 10.29
N HIS A 52 5.79 -3.39 9.43
CA HIS A 52 6.84 -4.35 9.76
C HIS A 52 8.21 -3.94 9.21
N ARG A 53 8.26 -2.92 8.35
CA ARG A 53 9.51 -2.39 7.82
C ARG A 53 9.37 -0.90 7.55
N VAL A 54 10.15 -0.10 8.27
CA VAL A 54 10.22 1.36 8.12
C VAL A 54 11.65 1.70 7.74
N VAL A 55 11.84 2.42 6.64
CA VAL A 55 13.14 2.92 6.20
C VAL A 55 13.02 4.42 6.03
N GLU A 56 13.64 5.16 6.95
CA GLU A 56 13.59 6.62 6.99
C GLU A 56 14.04 7.23 5.64
N GLY A 57 13.30 8.23 5.17
CA GLY A 57 13.54 8.88 3.88
C GLY A 57 13.16 8.05 2.64
N PHE A 58 12.89 6.75 2.78
CA PHE A 58 12.56 5.86 1.67
C PHE A 58 11.08 5.50 1.68
N MET A 59 10.66 4.59 2.56
CA MET A 59 9.27 4.08 2.58
C MET A 59 8.92 3.39 3.91
N VAL A 60 7.63 3.18 4.12
CA VAL A 60 7.10 2.25 5.11
C VAL A 60 6.31 1.15 4.41
N GLN A 61 6.53 -0.10 4.80
CA GLN A 61 5.89 -1.29 4.23
C GLN A 61 5.04 -2.01 5.28
N PHE A 62 3.85 -2.43 4.86
CA PHE A 62 2.86 -3.17 5.65
C PHE A 62 2.05 -4.12 4.76
N GLY A 63 1.01 -4.74 5.33
CA GLY A 63 0.17 -5.71 4.61
C GLY A 63 0.55 -7.17 4.85
N LEU A 64 1.27 -7.45 5.95
CA LEU A 64 1.20 -8.76 6.60
C LEU A 64 -0.08 -8.76 7.44
N ALA A 65 -1.06 -9.60 7.10
CA ALA A 65 -2.27 -9.74 7.91
C ALA A 65 -1.93 -10.15 9.33
N ALA A 66 -2.68 -9.64 10.31
CA ALA A 66 -2.52 -10.00 11.71
C ALA A 66 -2.80 -11.49 11.95
N ASP A 67 -3.78 -12.04 11.23
CA ASP A 67 -4.10 -13.47 11.23
C ASP A 67 -3.32 -14.20 10.12
N PRO A 68 -2.42 -15.14 10.45
CA PRO A 68 -1.71 -15.96 9.48
C PRO A 68 -2.62 -16.77 8.55
N ALA A 69 -3.81 -17.17 9.00
CA ALA A 69 -4.78 -17.89 8.17
C ALA A 69 -5.32 -16.99 7.05
N VAL A 70 -5.65 -15.73 7.37
CA VAL A 70 -6.03 -14.71 6.39
C VAL A 70 -4.87 -14.43 5.43
N TYR A 71 -3.63 -14.30 5.95
CA TYR A 71 -2.45 -14.13 5.10
C TYR A 71 -2.28 -15.31 4.13
N LYS A 72 -2.51 -16.54 4.56
CA LYS A 72 -2.37 -17.73 3.71
C LYS A 72 -3.35 -17.73 2.53
N VAL A 73 -4.57 -17.21 2.72
CA VAL A 73 -5.57 -17.11 1.65
C VAL A 73 -5.17 -16.08 0.60
N TRP A 74 -4.82 -14.87 1.02
CA TRP A 74 -4.59 -13.76 0.08
C TRP A 74 -3.13 -13.63 -0.38
N GLY A 75 -2.17 -13.84 0.52
CA GLY A 75 -0.74 -13.67 0.26
C GLY A 75 -0.15 -14.71 -0.71
N THR A 76 -0.88 -15.81 -0.95
CA THR A 76 -0.51 -16.86 -1.93
C THR A 76 -1.18 -16.67 -3.29
N GLN A 77 -1.96 -15.61 -3.47
CA GLN A 77 -2.63 -15.27 -4.72
C GLN A 77 -1.97 -14.01 -5.31
N PRO A 78 -0.94 -14.14 -6.16
CA PRO A 78 -0.37 -12.98 -6.82
C PRO A 78 -1.34 -12.41 -7.87
N ILE A 79 -1.23 -11.11 -8.12
CA ILE A 79 -1.83 -10.43 -9.25
C ILE A 79 -0.78 -10.18 -10.32
N LYS A 80 -1.23 -9.99 -11.57
CA LYS A 80 -0.36 -9.54 -12.65
C LYS A 80 0.12 -8.11 -12.42
N ASP A 81 1.24 -7.77 -13.02
CA ASP A 81 1.79 -6.43 -12.99
C ASP A 81 0.95 -5.46 -13.84
N ASP A 82 0.66 -4.28 -13.29
CA ASP A 82 0.19 -3.12 -14.07
C ASP A 82 1.39 -2.40 -14.71
N GLU A 83 1.17 -1.72 -15.84
CA GLU A 83 2.16 -0.79 -16.38
C GLU A 83 2.41 0.38 -15.41
N VAL A 84 3.64 0.90 -15.38
CA VAL A 84 3.97 2.08 -14.57
C VAL A 84 3.48 3.33 -15.29
N LYS A 85 2.37 3.91 -14.81
CA LYS A 85 1.76 5.16 -15.35
C LYS A 85 1.95 6.38 -14.47
N ALA A 86 2.41 6.18 -13.24
CA ALA A 86 2.71 7.22 -12.27
C ALA A 86 4.06 6.91 -11.61
N SER A 87 4.80 7.95 -11.25
CA SER A 87 6.11 7.79 -10.61
C SER A 87 6.00 7.58 -9.10
N ASN A 88 6.89 6.80 -8.48
CA ASN A 88 6.96 6.52 -7.03
C ASN A 88 7.49 7.71 -6.19
N THR A 89 6.81 8.85 -6.27
CA THR A 89 7.11 10.06 -5.47
C THR A 89 6.54 10.00 -4.06
N ARG A 90 6.94 10.94 -3.18
CA ARG A 90 6.45 11.03 -1.79
C ARG A 90 4.91 10.94 -1.72
N GLY A 91 4.42 10.18 -0.75
CA GLY A 91 2.99 9.94 -0.50
C GLY A 91 2.36 8.83 -1.34
N LYS A 92 2.98 8.43 -2.45
CA LYS A 92 2.41 7.40 -3.31
C LYS A 92 2.61 6.00 -2.75
N MET A 93 1.68 5.13 -3.11
CA MET A 93 1.59 3.75 -2.65
C MET A 93 1.67 2.77 -3.80
N SER A 94 2.47 1.72 -3.58
CA SER A 94 2.71 0.64 -4.53
C SER A 94 2.69 -0.71 -3.81
N PHE A 95 2.38 -1.78 -4.53
CA PHE A 95 2.53 -3.14 -3.98
C PHE A 95 4.02 -3.52 -3.93
N ALA A 96 4.42 -4.16 -2.83
CA ALA A 96 5.73 -4.79 -2.76
C ALA A 96 5.77 -6.05 -3.64
N MET A 97 6.93 -6.33 -4.23
CA MET A 97 7.15 -7.51 -5.07
C MET A 97 8.56 -8.06 -4.90
N ARG A 98 8.75 -9.31 -5.32
CA ARG A 98 10.05 -10.01 -5.35
C ARG A 98 10.55 -10.25 -6.79
N GLY A 99 9.80 -9.79 -7.78
CA GLY A 99 9.99 -10.01 -9.20
C GLY A 99 8.66 -9.88 -9.95
N PRO A 100 8.66 -10.07 -11.28
CA PRO A 100 7.46 -9.95 -12.10
C PRO A 100 6.31 -10.83 -11.62
N ASP A 101 5.08 -10.30 -11.63
CA ASP A 101 3.84 -10.99 -11.26
C ASP A 101 3.86 -11.64 -9.85
N THR A 102 4.54 -11.02 -8.88
CA THR A 102 4.61 -11.52 -7.49
C THR A 102 3.90 -10.65 -6.45
N ARG A 103 3.22 -9.59 -6.88
CA ARG A 103 2.47 -8.67 -6.00
C ARG A 103 1.25 -9.39 -5.42
N SER A 104 1.02 -9.31 -4.12
CA SER A 104 -0.14 -9.95 -3.48
C SER A 104 -0.90 -9.02 -2.53
N CYS A 105 -0.36 -8.81 -1.33
CA CYS A 105 -1.04 -8.08 -0.25
C CYS A 105 -0.20 -6.99 0.41
N GLN A 106 1.13 -7.13 0.35
CA GLN A 106 2.02 -6.17 0.97
C GLN A 106 2.12 -4.92 0.10
N VAL A 107 2.00 -3.77 0.74
CA VAL A 107 2.05 -2.45 0.12
C VAL A 107 3.05 -1.58 0.88
N PHE A 108 3.52 -0.53 0.23
CA PHE A 108 4.34 0.49 0.88
C PHE A 108 3.88 1.89 0.53
N VAL A 109 4.17 2.84 1.42
CA VAL A 109 4.00 4.29 1.21
C VAL A 109 5.39 4.91 1.08
N ASN A 110 5.61 5.68 0.02
CA ASN A 110 6.86 6.39 -0.19
C ASN A 110 6.97 7.63 0.73
N PHE A 111 8.05 7.74 1.49
CA PHE A 111 8.37 8.94 2.28
C PHE A 111 9.18 9.95 1.47
N GLY A 112 9.97 9.49 0.50
CA GLY A 112 10.77 10.31 -0.40
C GLY A 112 10.37 10.14 -1.85
N ASN A 113 11.16 10.74 -2.74
CA ASN A 113 11.05 10.48 -4.18
C ASN A 113 11.90 9.26 -4.53
N ASN A 114 11.22 8.18 -4.94
CA ASN A 114 11.79 6.89 -5.23
C ASN A 114 11.52 6.49 -6.70
N ASP A 115 11.67 7.43 -7.62
CA ASP A 115 11.47 7.29 -9.07
C ASP A 115 12.29 6.14 -9.68
N SER A 116 13.44 5.79 -9.10
CA SER A 116 14.19 4.58 -9.50
C SER A 116 13.42 3.26 -9.35
N LEU A 117 12.30 3.23 -8.62
CA LEU A 117 11.39 2.08 -8.54
C LEU A 117 10.51 1.95 -9.79
N ASP A 118 10.34 3.03 -10.56
CA ASP A 118 9.53 3.04 -11.77
C ASP A 118 10.15 2.10 -12.83
N ASP A 119 11.47 2.20 -13.03
CA ASP A 119 12.23 1.33 -13.95
C ASP A 119 12.26 -0.14 -13.50
N GLN A 120 12.02 -0.40 -12.21
CA GLN A 120 11.90 -1.74 -11.65
C GLN A 120 10.49 -2.30 -11.79
N GLY A 121 9.54 -1.52 -12.32
CA GLY A 121 8.17 -1.93 -12.58
C GLY A 121 7.21 -1.71 -11.40
N PHE A 122 7.60 -1.00 -10.34
CA PHE A 122 6.66 -0.72 -9.24
C PHE A 122 5.62 0.30 -9.69
N SER A 123 4.37 -0.13 -9.80
CA SER A 123 3.27 0.69 -10.35
C SER A 123 2.44 1.28 -9.21
N PRO A 124 2.49 2.61 -8.98
CA PRO A 124 1.66 3.24 -7.97
C PRO A 124 0.17 3.10 -8.30
N PHE A 125 -0.62 2.79 -7.27
CA PHE A 125 -2.07 2.61 -7.40
C PHE A 125 -2.85 3.58 -6.51
N ALA A 126 -2.20 4.27 -5.58
CA ALA A 126 -2.84 5.17 -4.64
C ALA A 126 -1.85 6.23 -4.13
N GLU A 127 -2.36 7.24 -3.43
CA GLU A 127 -1.57 8.26 -2.74
C GLU A 127 -2.19 8.65 -1.39
N VAL A 128 -1.35 8.96 -0.40
CA VAL A 128 -1.77 9.57 0.86
C VAL A 128 -2.05 11.05 0.60
N ILE A 129 -3.29 11.47 0.79
CA ILE A 129 -3.76 12.84 0.55
C ILE A 129 -3.89 13.66 1.84
N GLU A 130 -3.99 13.02 3.00
CA GLU A 130 -4.04 13.65 4.33
C GLU A 130 -3.33 12.75 5.35
N GLY A 131 -2.64 13.33 6.35
CA GLY A 131 -1.97 12.59 7.42
C GLY A 131 -0.62 11.96 7.03
N MET A 132 0.16 12.63 6.19
CA MET A 132 1.50 12.15 5.78
C MET A 132 2.56 12.38 6.88
N GLU A 133 2.22 13.15 7.90
CA GLU A 133 3.00 13.45 9.11
C GLU A 133 2.80 12.44 10.25
N VAL A 134 1.82 11.54 10.10
CA VAL A 134 1.45 10.49 11.08
C VAL A 134 2.54 9.44 11.23
#